data_AF-A0AA87AYX1-F1
#
_entry.id   AF-A0AA87AYX1-F1
#
_cell.length_a   1.000
_cell.length_b   1.000
_cell.length_c   1.000
_cell.angle_alpha   90.00
_cell.angle_beta   90.00
_cell.angle_gamma   90.00
#
_symmetry.space_group_name_H-M   'P 1'
#
loop_
_entity.id
_entity.type
_entity.pdbx_description
1 polymer ?
#
loop_
_entity_poly.entity_id
_entity_poly.type
_entity_poly.pdbx_seq_one_letter_code
_entity_poly.pdbx_strand_id
1 'polypeptide(L)'
;MRKNNKVLVGLLIIVLLAVIGLSAYAYHKQKSLNNVKPKVTETKKEDSKFERIIKESSSNFNKENELSKKIDILKNLLTYKEEISKENKDKLNEKFNSQVKEMREKIKNSLKDNIGLLTVSNEDKTNTEKITNVNKELTELQTLVDKEKETIFEKDEDYNEISQLIKTNLATTEVTQTAATTNNSNTTEQVQHTEVVEVPTPQGQRGTTSYTPPRVQNSPAPSTSNTTASNTPSTPTLPAPVESSTTETSGTSE
;
A
#
# COMPACT_ATOMS: atom_id res chain seq x y z
N MET A 1 -95.73 46.59 11.41
CA MET A 1 -94.54 45.81 10.98
C MET A 1 -93.96 45.07 12.19
N ARG A 2 -94.28 43.77 12.36
CA ARG A 2 -93.58 42.90 13.32
C ARG A 2 -92.36 42.31 12.60
N LYS A 3 -91.16 42.46 13.15
CA LYS A 3 -89.90 42.05 12.49
C LYS A 3 -89.62 40.58 12.78
N ASN A 4 -89.53 39.76 11.74
CA ASN A 4 -89.33 38.30 11.83
C ASN A 4 -87.82 37.99 12.00
N ASN A 5 -87.17 38.57 12.99
CA ASN A 5 -85.73 38.45 13.20
C ASN A 5 -85.27 37.01 13.46
N LYS A 6 -86.18 36.10 13.88
CA LYS A 6 -85.87 34.69 14.07
C LYS A 6 -85.56 33.97 12.75
N VAL A 7 -86.26 34.31 11.67
CA VAL A 7 -86.01 33.74 10.33
C VAL A 7 -84.69 34.28 9.77
N LEU A 8 -84.42 35.58 9.98
CA LEU A 8 -83.17 36.21 9.55
C LEU A 8 -81.95 35.65 10.29
N VAL A 9 -82.05 35.43 11.61
CA VAL A 9 -80.98 34.80 12.41
C VAL A 9 -80.77 33.35 11.98
N GLY A 10 -81.84 32.60 11.70
CA GLY A 10 -81.72 31.22 11.18
C GLY A 10 -81.00 31.16 9.83
N LEU A 11 -81.32 32.07 8.91
CA LEU A 11 -80.69 32.14 7.60
C LEU A 11 -79.22 32.59 7.71
N LEU A 12 -78.90 33.50 8.63
CA LEU A 12 -77.52 33.92 8.90
C LEU A 12 -76.65 32.76 9.40
N ILE A 13 -77.18 31.90 10.29
CA ILE A 13 -76.46 30.73 10.82
C ILE A 13 -76.15 29.71 9.71
N ILE A 14 -77.10 29.45 8.81
CA ILE A 14 -76.92 28.51 7.70
C ILE A 14 -75.81 29.01 6.75
N VAL A 15 -75.80 30.32 6.44
CA VAL A 15 -74.75 30.93 5.61
C VAL A 15 -73.39 30.83 6.29
N LEU A 16 -73.31 31.06 7.61
CA LEU A 16 -72.05 30.98 8.35
C LEU A 16 -71.48 29.55 8.38
N LEU A 17 -72.33 28.54 8.54
CA LEU A 17 -71.93 27.13 8.48
C LEU A 17 -71.43 26.72 7.08
N ALA A 18 -72.05 27.23 6.01
CA ALA A 18 -71.60 26.97 4.65
C ALA A 18 -70.21 27.58 4.36
N VAL A 19 -69.96 28.82 4.79
CA VAL A 19 -68.66 29.50 4.60
C VAL A 19 -67.55 28.78 5.37
N ILE A 20 -67.83 28.34 6.61
CA ILE A 20 -66.84 27.58 7.40
C ILE A 20 -66.60 26.20 6.78
N GLY A 21 -67.65 25.52 6.29
CA GLY A 21 -67.54 24.20 5.63
C GLY A 21 -66.70 24.22 4.35
N LEU A 22 -66.89 25.21 3.48
CA LEU A 22 -66.07 25.38 2.27
C LEU A 22 -64.61 25.76 2.63
N SER A 23 -64.42 26.60 3.65
CA SER A 23 -63.08 27.00 4.10
C SER A 23 -62.31 25.82 4.71
N ALA A 24 -62.98 24.97 5.50
CA ALA A 24 -62.41 23.75 6.04
C ALA A 24 -62.10 22.72 4.93
N TYR A 25 -62.95 22.60 3.91
CA TYR A 25 -62.71 21.73 2.76
C TYR A 25 -61.50 22.20 1.94
N ALA A 26 -61.40 23.48 1.63
CA ALA A 26 -60.24 24.05 0.95
C ALA A 26 -58.96 23.94 1.80
N TYR A 27 -59.05 24.18 3.11
CA TYR A 27 -57.92 24.03 4.03
C TYR A 27 -57.45 22.58 4.15
N HIS A 28 -58.37 21.60 4.18
CA HIS A 28 -58.01 20.18 4.18
C HIS A 28 -57.41 19.73 2.84
N LYS A 29 -57.98 20.21 1.71
CA LYS A 29 -57.44 19.94 0.38
C LYS A 29 -56.06 20.59 0.17
N GLN A 30 -55.85 21.80 0.66
CA GLN A 30 -54.55 22.49 0.63
C GLN A 30 -53.54 21.82 1.57
N LYS A 31 -53.97 21.34 2.74
CA LYS A 31 -53.11 20.53 3.63
C LYS A 31 -52.73 19.19 3.00
N SER A 32 -53.60 18.56 2.21
CA SER A 32 -53.24 17.36 1.43
C SER A 32 -52.29 17.65 0.27
N LEU A 33 -52.38 18.83 -0.37
CA LEU A 33 -51.48 19.22 -1.48
C LEU A 33 -50.13 19.74 -0.97
N ASN A 34 -50.09 20.40 0.19
CA ASN A 34 -48.87 20.91 0.82
C ASN A 34 -48.14 19.86 1.69
N ASN A 35 -48.83 18.80 2.13
CA ASN A 35 -48.21 17.63 2.77
C ASN A 35 -47.76 16.57 1.76
N VAL A 36 -48.09 16.73 0.48
CA VAL A 36 -47.24 16.20 -0.58
C VAL A 36 -46.04 17.14 -0.62
N LYS A 37 -45.06 16.90 0.29
CA LYS A 37 -43.65 17.07 -0.13
C LYS A 37 -43.61 16.51 -1.54
N PRO A 38 -42.96 17.15 -2.53
CA PRO A 38 -42.71 16.47 -3.78
C PRO A 38 -42.21 15.10 -3.37
N LYS A 39 -42.98 14.06 -3.72
CA LYS A 39 -42.42 12.74 -3.77
C LYS A 39 -41.40 12.91 -4.88
N VAL A 40 -40.22 13.40 -4.50
CA VAL A 40 -38.98 12.80 -4.95
C VAL A 40 -39.27 11.35 -4.65
N THR A 41 -39.86 10.67 -5.63
CA THR A 41 -39.52 9.30 -5.90
C THR A 41 -38.01 9.40 -5.87
N GLU A 42 -37.42 9.09 -4.72
CA GLU A 42 -36.06 8.63 -4.69
C GLU A 42 -36.15 7.38 -5.55
N THR A 43 -36.12 7.57 -6.87
CA THR A 43 -35.32 6.72 -7.72
C THR A 43 -34.03 6.67 -6.94
N LYS A 44 -33.84 5.59 -6.17
CA LYS A 44 -32.52 5.20 -5.70
C LYS A 44 -31.68 5.41 -6.93
N LYS A 45 -30.88 6.48 -6.95
CA LYS A 45 -30.02 6.73 -8.10
C LYS A 45 -29.19 5.47 -8.14
N GLU A 46 -29.47 4.67 -9.15
CA GLU A 46 -28.81 3.42 -9.33
C GLU A 46 -27.33 3.78 -9.42
N ASP A 47 -26.52 3.29 -8.47
CA ASP A 47 -25.12 3.67 -8.34
C ASP A 47 -24.50 3.61 -9.75
N SER A 48 -23.88 4.70 -10.18
CA SER A 48 -23.24 4.74 -11.50
C SER A 48 -22.23 3.60 -11.62
N LYS A 49 -21.87 3.20 -12.86
CA LYS A 49 -20.86 2.15 -13.09
C LYS A 49 -19.63 2.34 -12.19
N PHE A 50 -19.09 3.55 -12.13
CA PHE A 50 -17.92 3.86 -11.32
C PHE A 50 -18.21 3.96 -9.82
N GLU A 51 -19.39 4.43 -9.42
CA GLU A 51 -19.78 4.40 -8.00
C GLU A 51 -19.85 2.97 -7.46
N ARG A 52 -20.31 2.02 -8.28
CA ARG A 52 -20.29 0.58 -7.97
C ARG A 52 -18.86 0.05 -7.88
N ILE A 53 -18.02 0.35 -8.86
CA ILE A 53 -16.61 -0.07 -8.86
C ILE A 53 -15.89 0.42 -7.61
N ILE A 54 -16.01 1.71 -7.26
CA ILE A 54 -15.39 2.28 -6.05
C ILE A 54 -15.88 1.54 -4.79
N LYS A 55 -17.19 1.29 -4.69
CA LYS A 55 -17.80 0.62 -3.54
C LYS A 55 -17.38 -0.84 -3.43
N GLU A 56 -17.30 -1.55 -4.56
CA GLU A 56 -16.86 -2.94 -4.63
C GLU A 56 -15.38 -3.07 -4.27
N SER A 57 -14.52 -2.24 -4.86
CA SER A 57 -13.09 -2.17 -4.49
C SER A 57 -12.92 -1.89 -3.00
N SER A 58 -13.69 -0.95 -2.43
CA SER A 58 -13.68 -0.66 -0.99
C SER A 58 -14.09 -1.87 -0.15
N SER A 59 -15.19 -2.53 -0.50
CA SER A 59 -15.65 -3.74 0.20
C SER A 59 -14.60 -4.86 0.14
N ASN A 60 -14.07 -5.13 -1.05
CA ASN A 60 -13.09 -6.20 -1.25
C ASN A 60 -11.79 -5.91 -0.50
N PHE A 61 -11.32 -4.66 -0.54
CA PHE A 61 -10.14 -4.22 0.21
C PHE A 61 -10.29 -4.41 1.72
N ASN A 62 -11.46 -4.06 2.28
CA ASN A 62 -11.69 -4.16 3.72
C ASN A 62 -11.86 -5.60 4.21
N LYS A 63 -12.25 -6.53 3.33
CA LYS A 63 -12.36 -7.96 3.65
C LYS A 63 -11.06 -8.72 3.47
N GLU A 64 -10.16 -8.20 2.63
CA GLU A 64 -8.85 -8.78 2.41
C GLU A 64 -7.98 -8.60 3.66
N ASN A 65 -7.15 -9.60 3.97
CA ASN A 65 -6.17 -9.52 5.05
C ASN A 65 -4.73 -9.42 4.50
N GLU A 66 -4.48 -10.01 3.33
CA GLU A 66 -3.15 -10.08 2.76
C GLU A 66 -2.74 -8.74 2.16
N LEU A 67 -1.59 -8.22 2.58
CA LEU A 67 -1.13 -6.89 2.20
C LEU A 67 -0.91 -6.76 0.68
N SER A 68 -0.32 -7.78 0.06
CA SER A 68 -0.10 -7.87 -1.40
C SER A 68 -1.42 -7.70 -2.16
N LYS A 69 -2.45 -8.47 -1.76
CA LYS A 69 -3.78 -8.44 -2.39
C LYS A 69 -4.50 -7.12 -2.15
N LYS A 70 -4.33 -6.49 -0.97
CA LYS A 70 -4.83 -5.13 -0.73
C LYS A 70 -4.23 -4.11 -1.70
N ILE A 71 -2.92 -4.21 -1.97
CA ILE A 71 -2.23 -3.36 -2.94
C ILE A 71 -2.77 -3.64 -4.36
N ASP A 72 -2.99 -4.90 -4.73
CA ASP A 72 -3.57 -5.24 -6.04
C ASP A 72 -4.98 -4.67 -6.24
N ILE A 73 -5.83 -4.71 -5.19
CA ILE A 73 -7.17 -4.11 -5.24
C ILE A 73 -7.08 -2.59 -5.45
N LEU A 74 -6.19 -1.92 -4.72
CA LEU A 74 -5.94 -0.47 -4.90
C LEU A 74 -5.42 -0.18 -6.31
N LYS A 75 -4.46 -0.96 -6.80
CA LYS A 75 -3.88 -0.83 -8.13
C LYS A 75 -4.94 -0.97 -9.22
N ASN A 76 -5.82 -1.96 -9.09
CA ASN A 76 -6.94 -2.14 -10.00
C ASN A 76 -7.91 -0.93 -9.95
N LEU A 77 -8.23 -0.41 -8.76
CA LEU A 77 -9.05 0.79 -8.63
C LEU A 77 -8.41 2.01 -9.34
N LEU A 78 -7.10 2.18 -9.21
CA LEU A 78 -6.36 3.28 -9.84
C LEU A 78 -6.42 3.27 -11.37
N THR A 79 -6.63 2.11 -12.02
CA THR A 79 -6.79 2.03 -13.48
C THR A 79 -7.99 2.83 -14.00
N TYR A 80 -8.99 3.09 -13.15
CA TYR A 80 -10.19 3.86 -13.50
C TYR A 80 -10.03 5.38 -13.30
N LYS A 81 -8.89 5.87 -12.81
CA LYS A 81 -8.67 7.29 -12.50
C LYS A 81 -8.99 8.21 -13.67
N GLU A 82 -8.52 7.87 -14.87
CA GLU A 82 -8.73 8.67 -16.07
C GLU A 82 -10.18 8.64 -16.56
N GLU A 83 -10.81 7.46 -16.55
CA GLU A 83 -12.20 7.31 -16.97
C GLU A 83 -13.16 8.08 -16.06
N ILE A 84 -12.93 8.01 -14.75
CA ILE A 84 -13.70 8.75 -13.75
C ILE A 84 -13.54 10.26 -13.95
N SER A 85 -12.31 10.72 -14.19
CA SER A 85 -12.03 12.15 -14.41
C SER A 85 -12.74 12.70 -15.66
N LYS A 86 -12.93 11.88 -16.70
CA LYS A 86 -13.64 12.25 -17.94
C LYS A 86 -15.15 12.42 -17.74
N GLU A 87 -15.74 11.79 -16.71
CA GLU A 87 -17.18 11.93 -16.44
C GLU A 87 -17.55 13.33 -15.91
N ASN A 88 -16.55 14.13 -15.50
CA ASN A 88 -16.69 15.51 -15.02
C ASN A 88 -17.77 15.67 -13.94
N LYS A 89 -17.82 14.70 -13.02
CA LYS A 89 -18.73 14.67 -11.86
C LYS A 89 -17.92 14.87 -10.59
N ASP A 90 -17.87 16.10 -10.07
CA ASP A 90 -17.05 16.46 -8.90
C ASP A 90 -17.24 15.49 -7.72
N LYS A 91 -18.49 15.16 -7.39
CA LYS A 91 -18.81 14.20 -6.30
C LYS A 91 -18.23 12.81 -6.51
N LEU A 92 -18.16 12.34 -7.76
CA LEU A 92 -17.60 11.05 -8.09
C LEU A 92 -16.08 11.07 -7.95
N ASN A 93 -15.43 12.13 -8.45
CA ASN A 93 -13.99 12.34 -8.31
C ASN A 93 -13.59 12.45 -6.83
N GLU A 94 -14.35 13.20 -6.03
CA GLU A 94 -14.14 13.29 -4.58
C GLU A 94 -14.25 11.93 -3.89
N LYS A 95 -15.29 11.14 -4.23
CA LYS A 95 -15.48 9.80 -3.68
C LYS A 95 -14.33 8.86 -4.05
N PHE A 96 -13.89 8.90 -5.30
CA PHE A 96 -12.74 8.12 -5.78
C PHE A 96 -11.46 8.50 -5.02
N ASN A 97 -11.12 9.79 -4.98
CA ASN A 97 -9.91 10.29 -4.33
C ASN A 97 -9.91 9.99 -2.83
N SER A 98 -11.05 10.16 -2.17
CA SER A 98 -11.21 9.81 -0.74
C SER A 98 -10.97 8.32 -0.51
N GLN A 99 -11.53 7.46 -1.37
CA GLN A 99 -11.38 6.01 -1.22
C GLN A 99 -9.92 5.56 -1.45
N VAL A 100 -9.27 6.11 -2.48
CA VAL A 100 -7.85 5.85 -2.77
C VAL A 100 -6.97 6.28 -1.60
N LYS A 101 -7.22 7.48 -1.05
CA LYS A 101 -6.48 7.99 0.11
C LYS A 101 -6.64 7.08 1.33
N GLU A 102 -7.87 6.65 1.63
CA GLU A 102 -8.13 5.73 2.74
C GLU A 102 -7.42 4.38 2.57
N MET A 103 -7.45 3.80 1.37
CA MET A 103 -6.76 2.53 1.08
C MET A 103 -5.25 2.65 1.24
N ARG A 104 -4.66 3.73 0.72
CA ARG A 104 -3.23 4.03 0.89
C ARG A 104 -2.85 4.16 2.35
N GLU A 105 -3.63 4.90 3.13
CA GLU A 105 -3.37 5.07 4.56
C GLU A 105 -3.44 3.73 5.32
N LYS A 106 -4.44 2.90 5.02
CA LYS A 106 -4.55 1.56 5.61
C LYS A 106 -3.37 0.66 5.25
N ILE A 107 -2.92 0.67 3.99
CA ILE A 107 -1.72 -0.07 3.57
C ILE A 107 -0.48 0.43 4.32
N LYS A 108 -0.28 1.75 4.41
CA LYS A 108 0.85 2.34 5.14
C LYS A 108 0.86 1.92 6.62
N ASN A 109 -0.30 1.96 7.27
CA ASN A 109 -0.41 1.53 8.66
C ASN A 109 -0.11 0.03 8.82
N SER A 110 -0.65 -0.83 7.96
CA SER A 110 -0.32 -2.26 7.96
C SER A 110 1.17 -2.53 7.72
N LEU A 111 1.84 -1.74 6.88
CA LEU A 111 3.30 -1.81 6.72
C LEU A 111 4.01 -1.45 8.03
N LYS A 112 3.66 -0.31 8.66
CA LYS A 112 4.27 0.11 9.95
C LYS A 112 4.06 -0.96 11.02
N ASP A 113 2.86 -1.52 11.13
CA ASP A 113 2.52 -2.56 12.10
C ASP A 113 3.34 -3.84 11.85
N ASN A 114 3.38 -4.34 10.61
CA ASN A 114 4.16 -5.53 10.25
C ASN A 114 5.65 -5.34 10.54
N ILE A 115 6.21 -4.17 10.20
CA ILE A 115 7.61 -3.86 10.48
C ILE A 115 7.86 -3.80 12.00
N GLY A 116 6.94 -3.20 12.77
CA GLY A 116 7.05 -3.14 14.23
C GLY A 116 6.98 -4.51 14.92
N LEU A 117 6.26 -5.48 14.33
CA LEU A 117 6.23 -6.87 14.79
C LEU A 117 7.52 -7.63 14.46
N LEU A 118 8.24 -7.22 13.42
CA LEU A 118 9.48 -7.82 12.94
C LEU A 118 10.71 -7.26 13.65
N THR A 119 10.70 -7.35 14.98
CA THR A 119 11.82 -6.96 15.85
C THR A 119 12.44 -8.19 16.52
N VAL A 120 13.74 -8.10 16.84
CA VAL A 120 14.46 -9.15 17.57
C VAL A 120 14.76 -8.64 18.98
N SER A 121 14.27 -9.35 20.00
CA SER A 121 14.58 -9.05 21.41
C SER A 121 16.04 -9.36 21.74
N ASN A 122 16.56 -8.85 22.85
CA ASN A 122 17.95 -9.13 23.24
C ASN A 122 18.17 -10.63 23.54
N GLU A 123 17.15 -11.28 24.09
CA GLU A 123 17.12 -12.71 24.41
C GLU A 123 17.15 -13.57 23.15
N ASP A 124 16.56 -13.07 22.06
CA ASP A 124 16.48 -13.76 20.78
C ASP A 124 17.70 -13.54 19.86
N LYS A 125 18.66 -12.69 20.25
CA LYS A 125 19.84 -12.38 19.42
C LYS A 125 20.75 -13.59 19.15
N THR A 126 20.62 -14.66 19.91
CA THR A 126 21.34 -15.93 19.67
C THR A 126 20.48 -16.96 18.92
N ASN A 127 19.20 -16.67 18.67
CA ASN A 127 18.29 -17.54 17.94
C ASN A 127 18.41 -17.30 16.43
N THR A 128 19.33 -18.02 15.79
CA THR A 128 19.63 -17.89 14.37
C THR A 128 18.41 -18.10 13.46
N GLU A 129 17.50 -19.03 13.80
CA GLU A 129 16.29 -19.28 13.01
C GLU A 129 15.36 -18.08 13.02
N LYS A 130 15.09 -17.53 14.21
CA LYS A 130 14.24 -16.35 14.35
C LYS A 130 14.83 -15.14 13.62
N ILE A 131 16.12 -14.90 13.75
CA ILE A 131 16.82 -13.80 13.05
C ILE A 131 16.73 -13.98 11.53
N THR A 132 16.95 -15.20 11.04
CA THR A 132 16.87 -15.50 9.60
C THR A 132 15.46 -15.25 9.07
N ASN A 133 14.42 -15.66 9.82
CA ASN A 133 13.04 -15.44 9.42
C ASN A 133 12.67 -13.94 9.42
N VAL A 134 13.03 -13.19 10.46
CA VAL A 134 12.80 -11.73 10.53
C VAL A 134 13.51 -11.02 9.37
N ASN A 135 14.77 -11.35 9.09
CA ASN A 135 15.52 -10.77 7.98
C ASN A 135 14.87 -11.06 6.63
N LYS A 136 14.39 -12.29 6.43
CA LYS A 136 13.66 -12.68 5.22
C LYS A 136 12.39 -11.85 5.06
N GLU A 137 11.53 -11.79 6.08
CA GLU A 137 10.26 -11.05 6.02
C GLU A 137 10.48 -9.53 5.83
N LEU A 138 11.46 -8.93 6.51
CA LEU A 138 11.80 -7.52 6.31
C LEU A 138 12.32 -7.25 4.88
N THR A 139 13.08 -8.18 4.29
CA THR A 139 13.56 -8.07 2.91
C THR A 139 12.42 -8.20 1.90
N GLU A 140 11.46 -9.09 2.15
CA GLU A 140 10.26 -9.23 1.33
C GLU A 140 9.39 -7.97 1.40
N LEU A 141 9.22 -7.38 2.59
CA LEU A 141 8.53 -6.10 2.76
C LEU A 141 9.23 -4.96 2.03
N GLN A 142 10.57 -4.87 2.11
CA GLN A 142 11.35 -3.87 1.36
C GLN A 142 11.10 -4.02 -0.14
N THR A 143 11.17 -5.24 -0.67
CA THR A 143 10.95 -5.54 -2.09
C THR A 143 9.55 -5.15 -2.52
N LEU A 144 8.53 -5.44 -1.71
CA LEU A 144 7.15 -5.06 -1.97
C LEU A 144 6.96 -3.53 -2.01
N VAL A 145 7.53 -2.83 -1.02
CA VAL A 145 7.49 -1.36 -0.89
C VAL A 145 8.16 -0.67 -2.08
N ASP A 146 9.31 -1.18 -2.53
CA ASP A 146 10.02 -0.64 -3.69
C ASP A 146 9.28 -0.90 -5.00
N LYS A 147 8.75 -2.12 -5.17
CA LYS A 147 8.02 -2.52 -6.37
C LYS A 147 6.73 -1.73 -6.57
N GLU A 148 5.98 -1.52 -5.48
CA GLU A 148 4.65 -0.90 -5.53
C GLU A 148 4.64 0.54 -5.02
N LYS A 149 5.81 1.21 -5.06
CA LYS A 149 6.02 2.58 -4.56
C LYS A 149 4.94 3.56 -5.02
N GLU A 150 4.73 3.67 -6.33
CA GLU A 150 3.79 4.63 -6.93
C GLU A 150 2.31 4.30 -6.63
N THR A 151 2.02 3.03 -6.32
CA THR A 151 0.68 2.60 -5.92
C THR A 151 0.38 3.07 -4.49
N ILE A 152 1.32 2.84 -3.57
CA ILE A 152 1.13 2.99 -2.13
C ILE A 152 1.33 4.44 -1.68
N PHE A 153 2.34 5.12 -2.22
CA PHE A 153 2.79 6.42 -1.72
C PHE A 153 2.41 7.54 -2.69
N GLU A 154 1.87 8.63 -2.13
CA GLU A 154 1.63 9.86 -2.88
C GLU A 154 2.83 10.82 -2.80
N LYS A 155 3.65 10.68 -1.77
CA LYS A 155 4.81 11.52 -1.48
C LYS A 155 6.02 10.64 -1.23
N ASP A 156 7.17 11.06 -1.74
CA ASP A 156 8.45 10.37 -1.48
C ASP A 156 8.80 10.34 0.01
N GLU A 157 8.39 11.35 0.79
CA GLU A 157 8.58 11.40 2.24
C GLU A 157 7.98 10.19 2.94
N ASP A 158 6.72 9.84 2.61
CA ASP A 158 6.02 8.70 3.20
C ASP A 158 6.73 7.37 2.83
N TYR A 159 7.24 7.25 1.61
CA TYR A 159 8.04 6.11 1.17
C TYR A 159 9.36 6.02 1.94
N ASN A 160 10.06 7.15 2.08
CA ASN A 160 11.35 7.23 2.77
C ASN A 160 11.20 6.86 4.24
N GLU A 161 10.13 7.29 4.92
CA GLU A 161 9.83 6.93 6.31
C GLU A 161 9.74 5.39 6.48
N ILE A 162 8.95 4.72 5.63
CA ILE A 162 8.79 3.25 5.68
C ILE A 162 10.09 2.54 5.30
N SER A 163 10.75 2.96 4.22
CA SER A 163 12.01 2.37 3.75
C SER A 163 13.10 2.49 4.81
N GLN A 164 13.20 3.64 5.48
CA GLN A 164 14.14 3.85 6.57
C GLN A 164 13.80 3.01 7.80
N LEU A 165 12.52 2.86 8.13
CA LEU A 165 12.07 2.00 9.22
C LEU A 165 12.48 0.53 8.98
N ILE A 166 12.29 0.02 7.76
CA ILE A 166 12.73 -1.34 7.38
C ILE A 166 14.25 -1.47 7.50
N LYS A 167 15.00 -0.53 6.92
CA LYS A 167 16.48 -0.52 6.98
C LYS A 167 17.00 -0.48 8.41
N THR A 168 16.35 0.30 9.28
CA THR A 168 16.72 0.39 10.70
C THR A 168 16.51 -0.95 11.39
N ASN A 169 15.35 -1.60 11.17
CA ASN A 169 15.07 -2.92 11.75
C ASN A 169 16.05 -3.98 11.23
N LEU A 170 16.34 -4.01 9.92
CA LEU A 170 17.35 -4.91 9.34
C LEU A 170 18.75 -4.70 9.94
N ALA A 171 19.15 -3.47 10.21
CA ALA A 171 20.45 -3.20 10.84
C ALA A 171 20.49 -3.68 12.30
N THR A 172 19.36 -3.65 13.02
CA THR A 172 19.29 -4.11 14.42
C THR A 172 19.29 -5.63 14.57
N THR A 173 18.93 -6.36 13.51
CA THR A 173 18.93 -7.82 13.49
C THR A 173 20.26 -8.43 13.05
N GLU A 174 21.20 -7.62 12.55
CA GLU A 174 22.57 -8.08 12.31
C GLU A 174 23.21 -8.52 13.64
N VAL A 175 23.49 -9.82 13.75
CA VAL A 175 24.21 -10.39 14.88
C VAL A 175 25.55 -9.69 14.96
N THR A 176 25.76 -8.87 15.99
CA THR A 176 27.12 -8.59 16.42
C THR A 176 27.68 -9.94 16.84
N GLN A 177 28.45 -10.58 15.96
CA GLN A 177 29.43 -11.58 16.39
C GLN A 177 30.31 -10.82 17.38
N THR A 178 29.94 -10.88 18.66
CA THR A 178 30.83 -10.47 19.71
C THR A 178 32.00 -11.39 19.51
N ALA A 179 33.11 -10.83 19.00
CA ALA A 179 34.37 -11.55 18.93
C ALA A 179 34.54 -12.21 20.28
N ALA A 180 34.52 -13.55 20.30
CA ALA A 180 34.73 -14.31 21.52
C ALA A 180 36.02 -13.73 22.12
N THR A 181 35.89 -13.09 23.29
CA THR A 181 37.07 -12.69 24.03
C THR A 181 37.70 -13.99 24.47
N THR A 182 38.66 -14.47 23.69
CA THR A 182 39.57 -15.54 24.10
C THR A 182 40.25 -15.03 25.35
N ASN A 183 39.77 -15.47 26.51
CA ASN A 183 40.46 -15.30 27.79
C ASN A 183 41.75 -16.12 27.71
N ASN A 184 42.77 -15.57 27.07
CA ASN A 184 44.11 -16.09 27.19
C ASN A 184 44.61 -15.65 28.57
N SER A 185 44.47 -16.55 29.54
CA SER A 185 45.01 -16.39 30.88
C SER A 185 46.54 -16.44 30.77
N ASN A 186 47.18 -15.28 30.58
CA ASN A 186 48.61 -15.14 30.80
C ASN A 186 48.85 -14.93 32.30
N THR A 187 49.21 -16.02 32.99
CA THR A 187 49.91 -15.96 34.27
C THR A 187 51.23 -15.24 34.04
N THR A 188 51.36 -14.03 34.59
CA THR A 188 52.66 -13.34 34.68
C THR A 188 53.03 -13.30 36.14
N GLU A 189 53.97 -14.16 36.53
CA GLU A 189 54.63 -14.08 37.84
C GLU A 189 55.43 -12.78 37.91
N GLN A 190 55.21 -12.02 38.98
CA GLN A 190 56.03 -10.87 39.33
C GLN A 190 57.44 -11.35 39.70
N VAL A 191 58.46 -10.79 39.04
CA VAL A 191 59.81 -10.70 39.59
C VAL A 191 60.20 -9.23 39.60
N GLN A 192 60.26 -8.67 40.81
CA GLN A 192 60.87 -7.38 41.13
C GLN A 192 62.33 -7.40 40.70
N HIS A 193 62.86 -6.36 40.05
CA HIS A 193 64.24 -5.92 40.28
C HIS A 193 64.42 -4.45 39.87
N THR A 194 64.92 -3.68 40.84
CA THR A 194 65.27 -2.27 40.83
C THR A 194 66.53 -1.99 40.00
N GLU A 195 66.57 -0.82 39.36
CA GLU A 195 67.66 -0.22 38.56
C GLU A 195 68.89 0.18 39.41
N VAL A 196 70.10 0.23 38.81
CA VAL A 196 71.13 1.32 38.90
C VAL A 196 72.45 0.95 38.15
N VAL A 197 72.76 1.75 37.12
CA VAL A 197 74.07 2.32 36.63
C VAL A 197 75.30 1.42 36.33
N GLU A 198 75.82 1.45 35.09
CA GLU A 198 77.09 2.12 34.64
C GLU A 198 77.40 1.85 33.13
N VAL A 199 78.12 2.77 32.46
CA VAL A 199 78.50 2.83 31.02
C VAL A 199 80.03 2.63 30.92
N PRO A 200 80.66 1.91 29.92
CA PRO A 200 80.92 2.45 28.56
C PRO A 200 80.91 1.48 27.35
N THR A 201 80.67 2.09 26.18
CA THR A 201 80.71 1.68 24.74
C THR A 201 82.03 1.07 24.21
N PRO A 202 82.17 0.67 22.91
CA PRO A 202 81.21 0.28 21.85
C PRO A 202 81.61 -1.01 21.09
N GLN A 203 80.67 -1.70 20.42
CA GLN A 203 81.04 -2.54 19.26
C GLN A 203 79.89 -2.64 18.25
N GLY A 204 80.08 -2.00 17.09
CA GLY A 204 79.11 -1.99 16.01
C GLY A 204 79.04 -3.34 15.31
N GLN A 205 77.83 -3.75 14.94
CA GLN A 205 77.63 -4.55 13.74
C GLN A 205 76.40 -4.09 12.95
N ARG A 206 76.69 -3.90 11.67
CA ARG A 206 75.84 -3.57 10.53
C ARG A 206 74.96 -4.77 10.20
N GLY A 207 73.65 -4.57 10.13
CA GLY A 207 72.71 -5.57 9.66
C GLY A 207 71.50 -4.93 9.01
N THR A 208 71.56 -4.74 7.70
CA THR A 208 70.43 -4.35 6.86
C THR A 208 69.48 -5.54 6.72
N THR A 209 68.24 -5.43 7.21
CA THR A 209 67.16 -6.34 6.80
C THR A 209 66.09 -5.55 6.06
N SER A 210 66.13 -5.70 4.74
CA SER A 210 65.12 -5.24 3.79
C SER A 210 63.78 -5.90 4.12
N TYR A 211 62.74 -5.10 4.35
CA TYR A 211 61.38 -5.59 4.49
C TYR A 211 60.81 -5.87 3.09
N THR A 212 60.63 -7.15 2.77
CA THR A 212 59.96 -7.60 1.54
C THR A 212 58.46 -7.75 1.83
N PRO A 213 57.55 -6.98 1.23
CA PRO A 213 56.12 -7.19 1.43
C PRO A 213 55.66 -8.50 0.75
N PRO A 214 54.63 -9.18 1.29
CA PRO A 214 54.14 -10.44 0.73
C PRO A 214 53.53 -10.23 -0.66
N ARG A 215 53.99 -11.05 -1.61
CA ARG A 215 53.53 -11.12 -3.00
C ARG A 215 52.13 -11.76 -3.04
N VAL A 216 51.13 -10.98 -3.50
CA VAL A 216 49.82 -11.49 -3.90
C VAL A 216 49.99 -12.36 -5.13
N GLN A 217 49.66 -13.66 -5.01
CA GLN A 217 49.76 -14.63 -6.09
C GLN A 217 48.38 -14.77 -6.75
N ASN A 218 48.14 -13.96 -7.80
CA ASN A 218 47.07 -14.20 -8.75
C ASN A 218 47.50 -15.35 -9.67
N SER A 219 46.81 -16.49 -9.60
CA SER A 219 46.94 -17.59 -10.55
C SER A 219 46.04 -17.34 -11.77
N PRO A 220 46.57 -17.26 -12.99
CA PRO A 220 45.79 -17.39 -14.21
C PRO A 220 45.57 -18.87 -14.54
N ALA A 221 44.32 -19.27 -14.79
CA ALA A 221 43.99 -20.60 -15.31
C ALA A 221 44.49 -20.72 -16.78
N PRO A 222 45.00 -21.89 -17.20
CA PRO A 222 45.56 -22.08 -18.53
C PRO A 222 44.47 -22.25 -19.61
N SER A 223 44.70 -21.56 -20.72
CA SER A 223 43.94 -21.65 -21.96
C SER A 223 44.21 -22.97 -22.69
N THR A 224 43.16 -23.72 -23.01
CA THR A 224 43.21 -24.76 -24.06
C THR A 224 42.21 -24.41 -25.14
N SER A 225 42.74 -24.08 -26.31
CA SER A 225 42.00 -23.90 -27.55
C SER A 225 41.62 -25.26 -28.13
N ASN A 226 40.36 -25.45 -28.51
CA ASN A 226 39.99 -26.32 -29.63
C ASN A 226 38.80 -25.70 -30.37
N THR A 227 39.00 -25.53 -31.67
CA THR A 227 38.07 -25.12 -32.72
C THR A 227 36.86 -26.04 -32.82
N THR A 228 35.65 -25.50 -33.10
CA THR A 228 34.77 -25.85 -34.25
C THR A 228 33.35 -25.25 -34.10
N ALA A 229 32.91 -24.60 -35.18
CA ALA A 229 31.53 -24.35 -35.66
C ALA A 229 30.59 -23.39 -34.91
N SER A 230 30.23 -22.33 -35.65
CA SER A 230 29.01 -21.52 -35.56
C SER A 230 27.75 -22.34 -35.34
N ASN A 231 26.86 -21.86 -34.46
CA ASN A 231 25.41 -21.88 -34.65
C ASN A 231 24.74 -20.95 -33.64
N THR A 232 24.21 -19.85 -34.15
CA THR A 232 23.25 -18.96 -33.49
C THR A 232 21.89 -19.67 -33.36
N PRO A 233 21.26 -19.72 -32.16
CA PRO A 233 19.85 -20.08 -32.05
C PRO A 233 18.97 -18.84 -32.30
N SER A 234 18.11 -18.97 -33.30
CA SER A 234 17.16 -17.98 -33.78
C SER A 234 16.12 -17.55 -32.73
N THR A 235 15.79 -16.27 -32.78
CA THR A 235 14.59 -15.61 -32.23
C THR A 235 13.30 -16.38 -32.59
N PRO A 236 12.35 -16.59 -31.66
CA PRO A 236 11.03 -17.10 -32.02
C PRO A 236 10.18 -15.98 -32.64
N THR A 237 9.86 -16.14 -33.92
CA THR A 237 8.91 -15.32 -34.67
C THR A 237 7.48 -15.61 -34.23
N LEU A 238 6.72 -14.55 -33.95
CA LEU A 238 5.27 -14.56 -33.70
C LEU A 238 4.51 -14.89 -35.01
N PRO A 239 3.55 -15.82 -35.04
CA PRO A 239 2.74 -16.03 -36.22
C PRO A 239 1.71 -14.90 -36.42
N ALA A 240 1.65 -14.40 -37.66
CA ALA A 240 0.64 -13.46 -38.15
C ALA A 240 -0.76 -14.10 -38.21
N PRO A 241 -1.85 -13.31 -38.22
CA PRO A 241 -3.21 -13.80 -38.09
C PRO A 241 -3.69 -14.51 -39.36
N VAL A 242 -4.40 -15.62 -39.18
CA VAL A 242 -5.07 -16.36 -40.25
C VAL A 242 -6.41 -15.69 -40.51
N GLU A 243 -6.55 -15.04 -41.67
CA GLU A 243 -7.87 -14.76 -42.25
C GLU A 243 -8.52 -16.08 -42.64
N SER A 244 -9.77 -16.26 -42.24
CA SER A 244 -10.66 -17.28 -42.80
C SER A 244 -12.00 -16.65 -43.07
N SER A 245 -12.14 -16.16 -44.30
CA SER A 245 -13.42 -15.99 -44.96
C SER A 245 -14.06 -17.36 -45.16
N THR A 246 -15.26 -17.59 -44.63
CA THR A 246 -16.20 -18.56 -45.20
C THR A 246 -17.61 -18.00 -45.21
N THR A 247 -18.17 -18.18 -46.40
CA THR A 247 -19.45 -17.80 -46.99
C THR A 247 -20.68 -18.41 -46.33
N GLU A 248 -21.74 -17.60 -46.31
CA GLU A 248 -23.14 -17.89 -46.63
C GLU A 248 -23.76 -19.25 -46.29
N THR A 249 -24.79 -19.22 -45.44
CA THR A 249 -26.07 -19.90 -45.67
C THR A 249 -27.12 -19.31 -44.72
N SER A 250 -28.13 -18.64 -45.26
CA SER A 250 -29.44 -18.56 -44.60
C SER A 250 -30.52 -18.42 -45.67
N GLY A 251 -31.12 -19.56 -46.00
CA GLY A 251 -32.37 -19.62 -46.77
C GLY A 251 -33.56 -19.42 -45.83
N THR A 252 -34.41 -18.47 -46.22
CA THR A 252 -35.89 -18.50 -46.26
C THR A 252 -36.67 -19.20 -45.14
N SER A 253 -37.55 -18.45 -44.46
CA SER A 253 -38.99 -18.77 -44.30
C SER A 253 -39.77 -17.58 -43.69
N GLU A 254 -40.94 -17.35 -44.29
CA GLU A 254 -42.10 -16.49 -43.94
C GLU A 254 -42.01 -14.97 -44.11
#